data_AF-A0A9E1W3C2-F1
#
_entry.id   AF-A0A9E1W3C2-F1
#
_cell.length_a   1.000
_cell.length_b   1.000
_cell.length_c   1.000
_cell.angle_alpha   90.00
_cell.angle_beta   90.00
_cell.angle_gamma   90.00
#
_symmetry.space_group_name_H-M   'P 1'
#
loop_
_entity.id
_entity.type
_entity.pdbx_description
1 polymer ?
#
loop_
_entity_poly.entity_id
_entity_poly.type
_entity_poly.pdbx_seq_one_letter_code
_entity_poly.pdbx_strand_id
1 'polypeptide(L)'
;MNAPLTTQNFKGTVGRTLADSEAHFEDPPHPGEGAPNVVIVLLDDTGFAQFGCFGSDIDTPNVDALAADGLQYTNFHVAPLCSPTRASLLTGRSQHAVGMRGVSNWRTGFPNQLG
;
A
#
# COMPACT_ATOMS: atom_id res chain seq x y z
N MET A 1 -12.57 -12.01 29.01
CA MET A 1 -13.56 -11.36 28.14
C MET A 1 -12.96 -10.04 27.70
N ASN A 2 -12.51 -9.95 26.45
CA ASN A 2 -11.92 -8.70 25.95
C ASN A 2 -13.05 -7.68 25.77
N ALA A 3 -12.87 -6.49 26.33
CA ALA A 3 -13.81 -5.38 26.18
C ALA A 3 -14.04 -5.09 24.69
N PRO A 4 -15.25 -4.65 24.28
CA PRO A 4 -15.47 -4.18 22.92
C PRO A 4 -14.47 -3.07 22.62
N LEU A 5 -13.81 -3.13 21.46
CA LEU A 5 -12.94 -2.06 20.97
C LEU A 5 -13.76 -0.78 20.98
N THR A 6 -13.42 0.10 21.90
CA THR A 6 -14.12 1.35 22.14
C THR A 6 -13.92 2.27 20.93
N THR A 7 -15.01 2.73 20.33
CA THR A 7 -15.09 3.75 19.26
C THR A 7 -14.56 5.13 19.67
N GLN A 8 -13.83 5.24 20.79
CA GLN A 8 -13.65 6.48 21.55
C GLN A 8 -12.87 7.59 20.81
N ASN A 9 -12.19 7.27 19.70
CA ASN A 9 -11.41 8.23 18.93
C ASN A 9 -11.95 8.52 17.52
N PHE A 10 -13.06 7.91 17.10
CA PHE A 10 -13.64 8.20 15.79
C PHE A 10 -14.50 9.46 15.87
N LYS A 11 -14.11 10.53 15.17
CA LYS A 11 -14.85 11.81 15.15
C LYS A 11 -15.90 11.90 14.03
N GLY A 12 -16.12 10.82 13.30
CA GLY A 12 -17.18 10.74 12.29
C GLY A 12 -18.50 10.25 12.89
N THR A 13 -19.50 10.09 12.05
CA THR A 13 -20.83 9.61 12.43
C THR A 13 -21.09 8.26 11.77
N VAL A 14 -21.47 7.24 12.54
CA VAL A 14 -21.90 5.94 11.98
C VAL A 14 -23.43 5.89 12.01
N GLY A 15 -24.05 6.03 10.84
CA GLY A 15 -25.48 5.93 10.66
C GLY A 15 -25.97 4.50 10.40
N ARG A 16 -27.26 4.35 10.11
CA ARG A 16 -27.85 3.02 9.78
C ARG A 16 -27.42 2.53 8.40
N THR A 17 -27.20 3.45 7.48
CA THR A 17 -26.68 3.17 6.14
C THR A 17 -25.40 3.95 5.89
N LEU A 18 -24.67 3.58 4.83
CA LEU A 18 -23.49 4.34 4.40
C LEU A 18 -23.83 5.80 4.07
N ALA A 19 -25.02 6.05 3.50
CA ALA A 19 -25.48 7.40 3.16
C ALA A 19 -25.75 8.28 4.39
N ASP A 20 -26.08 7.66 5.52
CA ASP A 20 -26.30 8.33 6.81
C ASP A 20 -25.01 8.41 7.65
N SER A 21 -23.87 7.99 7.09
CA SER A 21 -22.59 7.92 7.78
C SER A 21 -21.62 8.97 7.24
N GLU A 22 -20.85 9.57 8.14
CA GLU A 22 -19.78 10.50 7.81
C GLU A 22 -18.45 9.88 8.25
N ALA A 23 -17.56 9.63 7.29
CA ALA A 23 -16.21 9.19 7.58
C ALA A 23 -15.40 10.35 8.19
N HIS A 24 -14.54 10.02 9.15
CA HIS A 24 -13.52 10.93 9.65
C HIS A 24 -12.16 10.30 9.46
N PHE A 25 -11.27 11.03 8.79
CA PHE A 25 -9.85 10.71 8.69
C PHE A 25 -9.09 11.79 9.45
N GLU A 26 -8.06 11.39 10.18
CA GLU A 26 -7.14 12.36 10.80
C GLU A 26 -6.30 12.99 9.69
N ASP A 27 -6.11 14.30 9.75
CA ASP A 27 -5.14 14.97 8.89
C ASP A 27 -3.73 14.57 9.36
N PRO A 28 -2.95 13.84 8.54
CA PRO A 28 -1.58 13.53 8.91
C PRO A 28 -0.79 14.84 9.00
N PRO A 29 0.18 14.94 9.94
CA PRO A 29 0.97 16.15 10.07
C PRO A 29 1.73 16.44 8.77
N HIS A 30 1.61 17.67 8.26
CA HIS A 30 2.36 18.09 7.07
C HIS A 30 3.84 18.29 7.45
N PRO A 31 4.81 17.77 6.66
CA PRO A 31 6.24 17.92 6.94
C PRO A 31 6.80 19.36 6.79
N GLY A 32 5.95 20.38 6.72
CA GLY A 32 6.30 21.80 6.49
C GLY A 32 6.22 22.26 5.02
N GLU A 33 6.15 23.58 4.78
CA GLU A 33 5.90 24.17 3.46
C GLU A 33 7.01 23.91 2.41
N GLY A 34 8.24 23.66 2.85
CA GLY A 34 9.37 23.39 1.96
C GLY A 34 9.60 21.90 1.65
N ALA A 35 8.80 21.00 2.21
CA ALA A 35 8.96 19.56 1.99
C ALA A 35 8.45 19.17 0.59
N PRO A 36 9.15 18.30 -0.15
CA PRO A 36 8.68 17.84 -1.46
C PRO A 36 7.43 16.96 -1.32
N ASN A 37 6.57 17.01 -2.33
CA ASN A 37 5.49 16.04 -2.47
C ASN A 37 6.08 14.69 -2.90
N VAL A 38 5.70 13.62 -2.19
CA VAL A 38 6.07 12.25 -2.55
C VAL A 38 4.80 11.52 -3.01
N VAL A 39 4.77 11.11 -4.27
CA VAL A 39 3.67 10.34 -4.86
C VAL A 39 4.15 8.93 -5.16
N ILE A 40 3.50 7.93 -4.60
CA ILE A 40 3.76 6.52 -4.89
C ILE A 40 2.63 5.99 -5.75
N VAL A 41 2.96 5.63 -7.00
CA VAL A 41 2.04 4.90 -7.89
C VAL A 41 2.40 3.43 -7.83
N LEU A 42 1.53 2.61 -7.25
CA LEU A 42 1.70 1.16 -7.13
C LEU A 42 0.63 0.46 -7.97
N LEU A 43 1.07 -0.40 -8.88
CA LEU A 43 0.20 -1.18 -9.75
C LEU A 43 0.19 -2.65 -9.28
N ASP A 44 -1.00 -3.23 -9.20
CA ASP A 44 -1.18 -4.62 -8.73
C ASP A 44 -0.96 -5.58 -9.89
N ASP A 45 -0.37 -6.76 -9.60
CA ASP A 45 -0.10 -7.84 -10.56
C ASP A 45 0.56 -7.42 -11.88
N THR A 46 1.37 -6.35 -11.85
CA THR A 46 2.06 -5.86 -13.03
C THR A 46 3.41 -6.56 -13.20
N GLY A 47 3.57 -7.25 -14.33
CA GLY A 47 4.81 -7.93 -14.72
C GLY A 47 5.86 -6.96 -15.25
N PHE A 48 7.14 -7.35 -15.12
CA PHE A 48 8.29 -6.55 -15.51
C PHE A 48 8.25 -6.06 -16.97
N ALA A 49 7.86 -6.92 -17.91
CA ALA A 49 7.83 -6.63 -19.34
C ALA A 49 6.48 -6.08 -19.84
N GLN A 50 5.68 -5.44 -18.97
CA GLN A 50 4.40 -4.82 -19.35
C GLN A 50 4.49 -3.32 -19.67
N PHE A 51 5.67 -2.70 -19.50
CA PHE A 51 5.92 -1.32 -19.91
C PHE A 51 6.86 -1.24 -21.10
N GLY A 52 6.63 -0.28 -21.99
CA GLY A 52 7.44 -0.03 -23.18
C GLY A 52 8.91 0.21 -22.84
N CYS A 53 9.20 0.93 -21.74
CA CYS A 53 10.55 1.15 -21.23
C CYS A 53 11.29 -0.13 -20.81
N PHE A 54 10.60 -1.25 -20.63
CA PHE A 54 11.17 -2.59 -20.41
C PHE A 54 11.03 -3.54 -21.62
N GLY A 55 10.63 -3.01 -22.79
CA GLY A 55 10.53 -3.75 -24.05
C GLY A 55 9.16 -4.39 -24.31
N SER A 56 8.09 -3.88 -23.69
CA SER A 56 6.72 -4.34 -23.97
C SER A 56 6.19 -3.85 -25.33
N ASP A 57 5.24 -4.58 -25.90
CA ASP A 57 4.45 -4.16 -27.07
C ASP A 57 3.21 -3.33 -26.67
N ILE A 58 2.97 -3.13 -25.37
CA ILE A 58 1.85 -2.32 -24.87
C ILE A 58 2.23 -0.84 -24.93
N ASP A 59 1.37 -0.02 -25.52
CA ASP A 59 1.55 1.43 -25.54
C ASP A 59 1.40 2.03 -24.13
N THR A 60 2.52 2.37 -23.50
CA THR A 60 2.58 2.98 -22.15
C THR A 60 3.26 4.36 -22.13
N PRO A 61 2.87 5.31 -23.02
CA PRO A 61 3.65 6.52 -23.29
C PRO A 61 3.88 7.41 -22.06
N ASN A 62 2.93 7.45 -21.12
CA ASN A 62 3.08 8.25 -19.89
C ASN A 62 4.12 7.64 -18.91
N VAL A 63 4.17 6.31 -18.82
CA VAL A 63 5.15 5.61 -17.98
C VAL A 63 6.52 5.69 -18.64
N ASP A 64 6.57 5.56 -19.97
CA ASP A 64 7.81 5.64 -20.73
C ASP A 64 8.43 7.04 -20.65
N ALA A 65 7.61 8.09 -20.74
CA ALA A 65 8.05 9.47 -20.54
C ALA A 65 8.60 9.71 -19.13
N LEU A 66 7.93 9.18 -18.10
CA LEU A 66 8.41 9.26 -16.72
C LEU A 66 9.75 8.53 -16.53
N ALA A 67 9.89 7.36 -17.17
CA ALA A 67 11.10 6.56 -17.13
C ALA A 67 12.28 7.24 -17.87
N ALA A 68 12.00 8.00 -18.93
CA ALA A 68 13.01 8.75 -19.70
C ALA A 68 13.54 9.99 -18.97
N ASP A 69 12.72 10.64 -18.14
CA ASP A 69 13.09 11.81 -17.33
C ASP A 69 13.55 11.44 -15.90
N GLY A 70 13.72 10.15 -15.63
CA GLY A 70 13.93 9.62 -14.28
C GLY A 70 14.93 8.49 -14.20
N LEU A 71 14.78 7.68 -13.14
CA LEU A 71 15.58 6.48 -12.90
C LEU A 71 14.76 5.23 -13.18
N GLN A 72 15.41 4.25 -13.82
CA GLN A 72 14.82 2.94 -14.11
C GLN A 72 15.59 1.86 -13.35
N TYR A 73 14.85 0.98 -12.67
CA TYR A 73 15.42 -0.13 -11.91
C TYR A 73 15.12 -1.44 -12.62
N THR A 74 16.15 -2.16 -13.06
CA THR A 74 16.02 -3.44 -13.79
C THR A 74 16.10 -4.67 -12.88
N ASN A 75 16.33 -4.48 -11.57
CA ASN A 75 16.45 -5.55 -10.59
C ASN A 75 15.72 -5.22 -9.27
N PHE A 76 14.45 -4.83 -9.39
CA PHE A 76 13.57 -4.58 -8.24
C PHE A 76 12.79 -5.86 -7.89
N HIS A 77 12.73 -6.20 -6.60
CA HIS A 77 12.08 -7.43 -6.13
C HIS A 77 10.95 -7.15 -5.14
N VAL A 78 9.92 -7.97 -5.22
CA VAL A 78 8.75 -7.96 -4.33
C VAL A 78 8.56 -9.33 -3.68
N ALA A 79 7.75 -9.40 -2.64
CA ALA A 79 7.26 -10.68 -2.16
C ALA A 79 6.23 -11.26 -3.16
N PRO A 80 6.06 -12.59 -3.24
CA PRO A 80 5.18 -13.22 -4.24
C PRO A 80 3.67 -13.05 -3.96
N LEU A 81 3.29 -12.11 -3.08
CA LEU A 81 1.91 -11.84 -2.68
C LEU A 81 1.73 -10.34 -2.39
N CYS A 82 0.50 -9.84 -2.63
CA CYS A 82 0.15 -8.43 -2.49
C CYS A 82 0.35 -7.89 -1.06
N SER A 83 -0.25 -8.51 -0.04
CA SER A 83 -0.19 -8.01 1.34
C SER A 83 1.24 -8.03 1.92
N PRO A 84 2.06 -9.10 1.73
CA PRO A 84 3.46 -9.10 2.17
C PRO A 84 4.32 -8.03 1.49
N THR A 85 4.12 -7.78 0.18
CA THR A 85 4.81 -6.71 -0.54
C THR A 85 4.43 -5.34 0.00
N ARG A 86 3.13 -5.09 0.17
CA ARG A 86 2.62 -3.82 0.71
C ARG A 86 3.06 -3.60 2.18
N ALA A 87 3.12 -4.66 2.98
CA ALA A 87 3.62 -4.57 4.35
C ALA A 87 5.10 -4.15 4.38
N SER A 88 5.91 -4.67 3.47
CA SER A 88 7.32 -4.29 3.37
C SER A 88 7.49 -2.83 2.92
N LEU A 89 6.69 -2.40 1.94
CA LEU A 89 6.67 -1.01 1.46
C LEU A 89 6.28 -0.02 2.57
N LEU A 90 5.21 -0.30 3.31
CA LEU A 90 4.67 0.62 4.33
C LEU A 90 5.53 0.70 5.60
N THR A 91 6.28 -0.36 5.91
CA THR A 91 7.03 -0.44 7.18
C THR A 91 8.53 -0.31 7.00
N GLY A 92 9.05 -0.43 5.78
CA GLY A 92 10.49 -0.49 5.51
C GLY A 92 11.16 -1.73 6.10
N ARG A 93 10.40 -2.77 6.45
CA ARG A 93 10.89 -4.01 7.08
C ARG A 93 10.47 -5.21 6.25
N SER A 94 11.25 -6.30 6.30
CA SER A 94 10.83 -7.56 5.69
C SER A 94 9.46 -7.99 6.23
N GLN A 95 8.61 -8.53 5.35
CA GLN A 95 7.30 -9.08 5.68
C GLN A 95 7.34 -10.08 6.86
N HIS A 96 8.43 -10.85 7.01
CA HIS A 96 8.60 -11.77 8.13
C HIS A 96 8.76 -11.04 9.48
N ALA A 97 9.46 -9.92 9.48
CA ALA A 97 9.70 -9.13 10.68
C ALA A 97 8.43 -8.42 11.19
N VAL A 98 7.43 -8.25 10.34
CA VAL A 98 6.11 -7.67 10.66
C VAL A 98 5.00 -8.72 10.69
N GLY A 99 5.35 -10.00 10.60
CA GLY A 99 4.42 -11.12 10.69
C GLY A 99 3.46 -11.29 9.51
N MET A 100 3.62 -10.54 8.41
CA MET A 100 2.74 -10.59 7.24
C MET A 100 3.14 -11.74 6.31
N ARG A 101 2.67 -12.95 6.60
CA ARG A 101 3.01 -14.15 5.83
C ARG A 101 2.16 -14.31 4.58
N GLY A 102 0.87 -13.95 4.66
CA GLY A 102 -0.12 -14.23 3.62
C GLY A 102 -0.94 -12.99 3.27
N VAL A 103 -2.06 -13.21 2.58
CA VAL A 103 -3.04 -12.16 2.31
C VAL A 103 -3.66 -11.68 3.62
N SER A 104 -3.93 -10.38 3.73
CA SER A 104 -4.38 -9.70 4.97
C SER A 104 -5.73 -10.15 5.55
N ASN A 105 -6.36 -11.15 4.96
CA ASN A 105 -7.61 -11.77 5.43
C ASN A 105 -7.40 -13.20 5.98
N TRP A 106 -6.17 -13.72 5.98
CA TRP A 106 -5.80 -15.05 6.44
C TRP A 106 -5.02 -15.04 7.77
N ARG A 107 -5.75 -14.95 8.88
CA ARG A 107 -5.19 -15.09 10.23
C ARG A 107 -5.24 -16.54 10.71
N THR A 108 -4.08 -17.15 10.94
CA THR A 108 -3.97 -18.56 11.37
C THR A 108 -3.80 -18.74 12.89
N GLY A 109 -3.67 -17.65 13.65
CA GLY A 109 -3.50 -17.67 15.11
C GLY A 109 -2.06 -17.86 15.59
N PHE A 110 -1.10 -18.12 14.70
CA PHE A 110 0.32 -18.17 15.05
C PHE A 110 0.96 -16.77 14.99
N PRO A 111 1.89 -16.42 15.91
CA PRO A 111 2.44 -15.06 16.04
C PRO A 111 3.12 -14.52 14.77
N ASN A 112 3.65 -15.41 13.94
CA ASN A 112 4.44 -15.09 12.74
C ASN A 112 3.70 -15.41 11.44
N GLN A 113 2.39 -15.67 11.55
CA GLN A 113 1.52 -16.02 10.42
C GLN A 113 0.27 -15.13 10.46
N LEU A 114 0.53 -13.83 10.62
CA LEU A 114 -0.48 -12.82 10.42
C LEU A 114 -0.61 -12.53 8.92
N GLY A 115 -1.72 -11.88 8.61
CA GLY A 115 -2.39 -11.85 7.33
C GLY A 115 -3.78 -11.40 7.69
#